data_AF-A0A1Y1LWJ1-F1
#
_entry.id   AF-A0A1Y1LWJ1-F1
#
_cell.length_a   1.000
_cell.length_b   1.000
_cell.length_c   1.000
_cell.angle_alpha   90.00
_cell.angle_beta   90.00
_cell.angle_gamma   90.00
#
_symmetry.space_group_name_H-M   'P 1'
#
loop_
_entity.id
_entity.type
_entity.pdbx_description
1 polymer ?
#
loop_
_entity_poly.entity_id
_entity_poly.type
_entity_poly.pdbx_seq_one_letter_code
_entity_poly.pdbx_strand_id
1 'polypeptide(L)'
;MEQSALNKAHIQYRRAENYLRYRRFEEAIECHSIAAELLQDALSLTENPRSLESLKLQRDYHLRQKQIVLVKKEQFENYKKAIENQRQRMQCHSNAGFEDNFDQGSTSLQVAIYRTMEEADSLLNLLIKKNSGANSDSESVKSFSTDTDERLLSIDTIDSSNSNAVVGSKHPKDDSIVIEELRILNGQLHALVYKLVTQLDASTREVDMLKEQIRQLESEKVKGSS
;
A
#
# COMPACT_ATOMS: atom_id res chain seq x y z
N MET A 1 -3.90 25.23 -28.72
CA MET A 1 -3.08 25.37 -27.50
C MET A 1 -2.35 24.07 -27.28
N GLU A 2 -1.05 24.04 -27.54
CA GLU A 2 -0.22 22.85 -27.42
C GLU A 2 -0.14 22.39 -25.96
N GLN A 3 -0.74 21.25 -25.65
CA GLN A 3 -0.45 20.56 -24.39
C GLN A 3 0.97 20.01 -24.49
N SER A 4 1.94 20.73 -23.91
CA SER A 4 3.35 20.32 -23.81
C SER A 4 3.47 18.86 -23.37
N ALA A 5 4.41 18.10 -23.97
CA ALA A 5 4.62 16.67 -23.70
C ALA A 5 4.74 16.36 -22.19
N LEU A 6 5.32 17.30 -21.44
CA LEU A 6 5.43 17.24 -19.99
C LEU A 6 4.07 17.25 -19.28
N ASN A 7 3.14 18.11 -19.72
CA ASN A 7 1.79 18.17 -19.14
C ASN A 7 1.02 16.87 -19.42
N LYS A 8 1.18 16.30 -20.61
CA LYS A 8 0.59 14.99 -20.95
C LYS A 8 1.14 13.88 -20.05
N ALA A 9 2.44 13.86 -19.77
CA ALA A 9 3.04 12.90 -18.85
C ALA A 9 2.46 13.01 -17.42
N HIS A 10 2.27 14.22 -16.89
CA HIS A 10 1.63 14.43 -15.59
C HIS A 10 0.15 14.03 -15.55
N ILE A 11 -0.60 14.20 -16.65
CA ILE A 11 -1.96 13.69 -16.76
C ILE A 11 -1.97 12.16 -16.69
N GLN A 12 -1.05 11.50 -17.41
CA GLN A 12 -0.93 10.04 -17.36
C GLN A 12 -0.55 9.55 -15.96
N TYR A 13 0.29 10.27 -15.23
CA TYR A 13 0.60 9.95 -13.84
C TYR A 13 -0.65 9.95 -12.95
N ARG A 14 -1.46 11.02 -13.01
CA ARG A 14 -2.71 11.10 -12.24
C ARG A 14 -3.68 9.98 -12.61
N ARG A 15 -3.73 9.62 -13.88
CA ARG A 15 -4.56 8.53 -14.39
C ARG A 15 -4.09 7.16 -13.89
N ALA A 16 -2.78 6.92 -13.85
CA ALA A 16 -2.17 5.71 -13.29
C ALA A 16 -2.54 5.53 -11.80
N GLU A 17 -2.40 6.60 -11.00
CA GLU A 17 -2.79 6.60 -9.59
C GLU A 17 -4.28 6.25 -9.39
N ASN A 18 -5.14 6.75 -10.28
CA ASN A 18 -6.56 6.40 -10.25
C ASN A 18 -6.78 4.91 -10.56
N TYR A 19 -6.10 4.34 -11.56
CA TYR A 19 -6.20 2.91 -11.87
C TYR A 19 -5.70 2.02 -10.74
N LEU A 20 -4.63 2.42 -10.04
CA LEU A 20 -4.13 1.70 -8.87
C LEU A 20 -5.15 1.62 -7.73
N ARG A 21 -5.95 2.68 -7.50
CA ARG A 21 -7.03 2.66 -6.51
C ARG A 21 -8.09 1.59 -6.81
N TYR A 22 -8.36 1.34 -8.09
CA TYR A 22 -9.31 0.32 -8.53
C TYR A 22 -8.65 -1.04 -8.82
N ARG A 23 -7.38 -1.24 -8.41
CA ARG A 23 -6.60 -2.48 -8.64
C ARG A 23 -6.48 -2.87 -10.12
N ARG A 24 -6.56 -1.88 -11.01
CA ARG A 24 -6.38 -2.01 -12.45
C ARG A 24 -4.90 -1.83 -12.79
N PHE A 25 -4.13 -2.90 -12.60
CA PHE A 25 -2.68 -2.83 -12.65
C PHE A 25 -2.14 -2.67 -14.08
N GLU A 26 -2.78 -3.33 -15.06
CA GLU A 26 -2.42 -3.29 -16.47
C GLU A 26 -2.49 -1.87 -17.02
N GLU A 27 -3.60 -1.17 -16.79
CA GLU A 27 -3.80 0.19 -17.27
C GLU A 27 -2.90 1.19 -16.55
N ALA A 28 -2.56 0.94 -15.28
CA ALA A 28 -1.57 1.73 -14.55
C ALA A 28 -0.15 1.57 -15.13
N ILE A 29 0.24 0.34 -15.48
CA ILE A 29 1.51 0.02 -16.14
C ILE A 29 1.60 0.74 -17.48
N GLU A 30 0.53 0.71 -18.27
CA GLU A 30 0.45 1.38 -19.56
C GLU A 30 0.60 2.90 -19.41
N CYS A 31 -0.10 3.51 -18.44
CA CYS A 31 0.01 4.94 -18.16
C CYS A 31 1.45 5.36 -17.80
N HIS A 32 2.17 4.57 -16.99
CA HIS A 32 3.59 4.84 -16.68
C HIS A 32 4.51 4.61 -17.88
N SER A 33 4.19 3.66 -18.76
CA SER A 33 4.94 3.46 -20.02
C SER A 33 4.79 4.67 -20.95
N ILE A 34 3.55 5.12 -21.18
CA ILE A 34 3.24 6.28 -22.01
C ILE A 34 3.87 7.55 -21.42
N ALA A 35 3.83 7.73 -20.09
CA ALA A 35 4.47 8.86 -19.44
C ALA A 35 6.00 8.87 -19.67
N ALA A 36 6.66 7.71 -19.60
CA ALA A 36 8.08 7.59 -19.87
C ALA A 36 8.44 7.89 -21.34
N GLU A 37 7.61 7.45 -22.29
CA GLU A 37 7.77 7.75 -23.72
C GLU A 37 7.62 9.26 -24.01
N LEU A 38 6.58 9.90 -23.46
CA LEU A 38 6.38 11.34 -23.60
C LEU A 38 7.54 12.17 -23.03
N LEU A 39 8.13 11.70 -21.92
CA LEU A 39 9.33 12.32 -21.34
C LEU A 39 10.58 12.05 -22.18
N GLN A 40 10.65 10.90 -22.85
CA GLN A 40 11.73 10.58 -23.80
C GLN A 40 11.67 11.48 -25.05
N ASP A 41 10.47 11.75 -25.56
CA ASP A 41 10.27 12.70 -26.64
C ASP A 41 10.67 14.12 -26.20
N ALA A 42 10.26 14.52 -25.01
CA ALA A 42 10.64 15.82 -24.43
C ALA A 42 12.17 15.94 -24.25
N LEU A 43 12.86 14.86 -23.89
CA LEU A 43 14.32 14.82 -23.80
C LEU A 43 14.99 15.06 -25.17
N SER A 44 14.42 14.56 -26.26
CA SER A 44 14.97 14.76 -27.61
C SER A 44 14.86 16.19 -28.12
N LEU A 45 13.87 16.95 -27.62
CA LEU A 45 13.55 18.32 -28.05
C LEU A 45 14.17 19.39 -27.14
N THR A 46 14.78 19.01 -26.02
CA THR A 46 15.29 19.95 -25.01
C THR A 46 16.80 20.10 -25.12
N GLU A 47 17.29 21.32 -25.29
CA GLU A 47 18.74 21.60 -25.42
C GLU A 47 19.39 22.02 -24.07
N ASN A 48 18.60 22.49 -23.11
CA ASN A 48 19.12 22.96 -21.83
C ASN A 48 19.58 21.79 -20.94
N PRO A 49 20.85 21.75 -20.48
CA PRO A 49 21.40 20.64 -19.71
C PRO A 49 20.68 20.40 -18.37
N ARG A 50 20.25 21.47 -17.67
CA ARG A 50 19.49 21.32 -16.40
C ARG A 50 18.11 20.71 -16.63
N SER A 51 17.46 21.12 -17.70
CA SER A 51 16.15 20.58 -18.08
C SER A 51 16.26 19.13 -18.53
N LEU A 52 17.32 18.77 -19.25
CA LEU A 52 17.63 17.40 -19.64
C LEU A 52 17.82 16.47 -18.43
N GLU A 53 18.57 16.91 -17.42
CA GLU A 53 18.77 16.15 -16.19
C GLU A 53 17.45 15.93 -15.44
N SER A 54 16.65 16.99 -15.28
CA SER A 54 15.33 16.90 -14.64
C SER A 54 14.40 15.93 -15.36
N LEU A 55 14.33 16.00 -16.69
CA LEU A 55 13.48 15.11 -17.50
C LEU A 55 13.95 13.65 -17.45
N LYS A 56 15.27 13.40 -17.42
CA LYS A 56 15.82 12.04 -17.22
C LYS A 56 15.38 11.48 -15.88
N LEU A 57 15.49 12.26 -14.81
CA LEU A 57 15.09 11.81 -13.48
C LEU A 57 13.60 11.46 -13.41
N GLN A 58 12.73 12.28 -14.04
CA GLN A 58 11.29 12.01 -14.12
C GLN A 58 10.97 10.76 -14.94
N ARG A 59 11.67 10.53 -16.06
CA ARG A 59 11.51 9.32 -16.86
C ARG A 59 11.90 8.08 -16.04
N ASP A 60 13.04 8.15 -15.37
CA ASP A 60 13.55 7.04 -14.54
C ASP A 60 12.66 6.77 -13.33
N TYR A 61 11.97 7.80 -12.80
CA TYR A 61 10.90 7.64 -11.82
C TYR A 61 9.74 6.81 -12.38
N HIS A 62 9.23 7.11 -13.57
CA HIS A 62 8.13 6.34 -14.17
C HIS A 62 8.52 4.89 -14.51
N LEU A 63 9.77 4.65 -14.92
CA LEU A 63 10.27 3.29 -15.12
C LEU A 63 10.31 2.49 -13.81
N ARG A 64 10.78 3.11 -12.72
CA ARG A 64 10.75 2.48 -11.39
C ARG A 64 9.33 2.25 -10.91
N GLN A 65 8.42 3.21 -11.12
CA GLN A 65 7.03 3.08 -10.74
C GLN A 65 6.34 1.95 -11.49
N LYS A 66 6.59 1.79 -12.80
CA LYS A 66 6.13 0.65 -13.60
C LYS A 66 6.56 -0.69 -12.98
N GLN A 67 7.81 -0.80 -12.54
CA GLN A 67 8.30 -2.01 -11.88
C GLN A 67 7.60 -2.30 -10.56
N ILE A 68 7.36 -1.26 -9.74
CA ILE A 68 6.62 -1.40 -8.47
C ILE A 68 5.19 -1.89 -8.74
N VAL A 69 4.52 -1.36 -9.76
CA VAL A 69 3.16 -1.78 -10.12
C VAL A 69 3.14 -3.23 -10.61
N LEU A 70 4.14 -3.67 -11.37
CA LEU A 70 4.28 -5.07 -11.77
C LEU A 70 4.39 -6.02 -10.57
N VAL A 71 5.22 -5.68 -9.59
CA VAL A 71 5.34 -6.48 -8.35
C VAL A 71 4.01 -6.50 -7.60
N LYS A 72 3.31 -5.36 -7.48
CA LYS A 72 1.99 -5.29 -6.83
C LYS A 72 0.95 -6.17 -7.53
N LYS A 73 0.97 -6.21 -8.87
CA LYS A 73 0.12 -7.09 -9.67
C LYS A 73 0.38 -8.55 -9.35
N GLU A 74 1.64 -8.98 -9.39
CA GLU A 74 2.03 -10.37 -9.11
C GLU A 74 1.59 -10.80 -7.70
N GLN A 75 1.81 -9.94 -6.70
CA GLN A 75 1.37 -10.18 -5.32
C GLN A 75 -0.15 -10.38 -5.25
N PHE A 76 -0.92 -9.54 -5.94
CA PHE A 76 -2.37 -9.65 -5.96
C PHE A 76 -2.87 -10.93 -6.65
N GLU A 77 -2.23 -11.32 -7.76
CA GLU A 77 -2.57 -12.56 -8.46
C GLU A 77 -2.28 -13.80 -7.61
N ASN A 78 -1.14 -13.83 -6.92
CA ASN A 78 -0.78 -14.93 -6.02
C ASN A 78 -1.74 -15.03 -4.83
N TYR A 79 -2.12 -13.89 -4.25
CA TYR A 79 -3.16 -13.84 -3.20
C TYR A 79 -4.49 -14.41 -3.71
N LYS A 80 -4.95 -13.96 -4.88
CA LYS A 80 -6.21 -14.43 -5.48
C LYS A 80 -6.19 -15.95 -5.73
N LYS A 81 -5.06 -16.47 -6.24
CA LYS A 81 -4.85 -17.92 -6.45
C LYS A 81 -4.88 -18.68 -5.12
N ALA A 82 -4.25 -18.17 -4.07
CA ALA A 82 -4.24 -18.81 -2.75
C ALA A 82 -5.66 -18.91 -2.15
N ILE A 83 -6.43 -17.83 -2.20
CA ILE A 83 -7.84 -17.80 -1.75
C ILE A 83 -8.71 -18.79 -2.54
N GLU A 84 -8.53 -18.85 -3.87
CA GLU A 84 -9.28 -19.76 -4.73
C GLU A 84 -8.92 -21.23 -4.46
N ASN A 85 -7.63 -21.55 -4.27
CA ASN A 85 -7.19 -22.89 -3.90
C ASN A 85 -7.76 -23.31 -2.53
N GLN A 86 -7.81 -22.39 -1.57
CA GLN A 86 -8.45 -22.63 -0.27
C GLN A 86 -9.96 -22.92 -0.43
N ARG A 87 -10.66 -22.13 -1.25
CA ARG A 87 -12.08 -22.33 -1.57
C ARG A 87 -12.33 -23.70 -2.20
N GLN A 88 -11.47 -24.14 -3.11
CA GLN A 88 -11.57 -25.45 -3.76
C GLN A 88 -11.31 -26.60 -2.77
N ARG A 89 -10.31 -26.48 -1.88
CA ARG A 89 -10.10 -27.45 -0.78
C ARG A 89 -11.33 -27.55 0.12
N MET A 90 -11.94 -26.42 0.49
CA MET A 90 -13.16 -26.36 1.30
C MET A 90 -14.38 -26.98 0.59
N GLN A 91 -14.50 -26.84 -0.73
CA GLN A 91 -15.59 -27.44 -1.51
C GLN A 91 -15.41 -28.94 -1.75
N CYS A 92 -14.17 -29.45 -1.73
CA CYS A 92 -13.89 -30.89 -1.85
C CYS A 92 -13.97 -31.65 -0.51
N HIS A 93 -14.17 -30.96 0.63
CA HIS A 93 -14.24 -31.57 1.97
C HIS A 93 -15.66 -31.94 2.44
N SER A 94 -16.63 -32.07 1.52
CA SER A 94 -17.95 -32.60 1.88
C SER A 94 -17.99 -34.11 2.19
N ASN A 95 -16.87 -34.84 2.10
CA ASN A 95 -16.87 -36.31 2.25
C ASN A 95 -15.58 -36.96 2.80
N ALA A 96 -14.80 -36.31 3.68
CA ALA A 96 -13.72 -36.99 4.40
C ALA A 96 -13.68 -36.55 5.86
N GLY A 97 -13.98 -37.49 6.76
CA GLY A 97 -14.04 -37.27 8.19
C GLY A 97 -12.66 -37.17 8.85
N PHE A 98 -12.66 -36.41 9.95
CA PHE A 98 -11.84 -36.59 11.14
C PHE A 98 -10.30 -36.57 10.95
N GLU A 99 -9.71 -35.37 10.90
CA GLU A 99 -8.41 -34.97 11.51
C GLU A 99 -7.94 -33.59 10.99
N ASP A 100 -8.71 -32.50 11.20
CA ASP A 100 -8.33 -31.19 10.62
C ASP A 100 -8.55 -29.95 11.51
N ASN A 101 -8.45 -30.11 12.83
CA ASN A 101 -8.61 -28.96 13.74
C ASN A 101 -7.37 -28.05 13.84
N PHE A 102 -6.20 -28.46 13.35
CA PHE A 102 -4.95 -27.69 13.50
C PHE A 102 -4.66 -26.78 12.28
N ASP A 103 -4.99 -27.21 11.06
CA ASP A 103 -4.80 -26.42 9.82
C ASP A 103 -5.84 -25.28 9.72
N GLN A 104 -7.07 -25.52 10.21
CA GLN A 104 -8.15 -24.53 10.22
C GLN A 104 -7.88 -23.33 11.13
N GLY A 105 -7.25 -23.56 12.29
CA GLY A 105 -6.88 -22.48 13.21
C GLY A 105 -5.76 -21.59 12.66
N SER A 106 -4.72 -22.21 12.07
CA SER A 106 -3.60 -21.49 11.48
C SER A 106 -4.03 -20.67 10.26
N THR A 107 -4.88 -21.23 9.42
CA THR A 107 -5.42 -20.55 8.23
C THR A 107 -6.39 -19.43 8.63
N SER A 108 -7.26 -19.65 9.61
CA SER A 108 -8.17 -18.62 10.14
C SER A 108 -7.40 -17.43 10.74
N LEU A 109 -6.34 -17.71 11.50
CA LEU A 109 -5.47 -16.68 12.06
C LEU A 109 -4.73 -15.89 10.97
N GLN A 110 -4.20 -16.57 9.94
CA GLN A 110 -3.56 -15.92 8.80
C GLN A 110 -4.51 -14.96 8.07
N VAL A 111 -5.76 -15.36 7.86
CA VAL A 111 -6.80 -14.50 7.26
C VAL A 111 -7.13 -13.31 8.15
N ALA A 112 -7.22 -13.50 9.47
CA ALA A 112 -7.43 -12.41 10.42
C ALA A 112 -6.26 -11.41 10.40
N ILE A 113 -5.02 -11.90 10.38
CA ILE A 113 -3.81 -11.09 10.30
C ILE A 113 -3.84 -10.22 9.03
N TYR A 114 -4.08 -10.81 7.87
CA TYR A 114 -4.12 -10.05 6.61
C TYR A 114 -5.27 -9.03 6.55
N ARG A 115 -6.43 -9.33 7.16
CA ARG A 115 -7.54 -8.37 7.27
C ARG A 115 -7.14 -7.17 8.14
N THR A 116 -6.54 -7.41 9.30
CA THR A 116 -6.07 -6.34 10.20
C THR A 116 -5.01 -5.48 9.54
N MET A 117 -4.13 -6.07 8.73
CA MET A 117 -3.13 -5.34 7.93
C MET A 117 -3.78 -4.38 6.92
N GLU A 118 -4.81 -4.83 6.20
CA GLU A 118 -5.53 -3.99 5.22
C GLU A 118 -6.35 -2.86 5.90
N GLU A 119 -6.95 -3.15 7.06
CA GLU A 119 -7.62 -2.15 7.90
C GLU A 119 -6.64 -1.09 8.41
N ALA A 120 -5.45 -1.51 8.86
CA ALA A 120 -4.40 -0.59 9.30
C ALA A 120 -3.90 0.32 8.17
N ASP A 121 -3.68 -0.22 6.97
CA ASP A 121 -3.32 0.56 5.79
C ASP A 121 -4.41 1.56 5.39
N SER A 122 -5.68 1.17 5.52
CA SER A 122 -6.83 2.06 5.25
C SER A 122 -6.88 3.23 6.24
N LEU A 123 -6.61 2.98 7.52
CA LEU A 123 -6.53 4.02 8.56
C LEU A 123 -5.33 4.96 8.33
N LEU A 124 -4.15 4.42 8.00
CA LEU A 124 -2.98 5.21 7.66
C LEU A 124 -3.24 6.12 6.46
N ASN A 125 -3.87 5.60 5.41
CA ASN A 125 -4.25 6.39 4.24
C ASN A 125 -5.29 7.49 4.59
N LEU A 126 -6.22 7.22 5.50
CA LEU A 126 -7.17 8.22 5.99
C LEU A 126 -6.47 9.35 6.76
N LEU A 127 -5.49 9.01 7.61
CA LEU A 127 -4.69 9.97 8.36
C LEU A 127 -3.83 10.83 7.44
N ILE A 128 -3.20 10.23 6.42
CA ILE A 128 -2.48 10.96 5.37
C ILE A 128 -3.42 11.93 4.66
N LYS A 129 -4.61 11.47 4.25
CA LYS A 129 -5.60 12.32 3.56
C LYS A 129 -6.08 13.49 4.43
N LYS A 130 -6.26 13.26 5.73
CA LYS A 130 -6.68 14.29 6.71
C LYS A 130 -5.58 15.33 6.94
N ASN A 131 -4.31 14.89 7.02
CA ASN A 131 -3.17 15.80 7.22
C ASN A 131 -2.77 16.54 5.94
N SER A 132 -3.10 16.00 4.77
CA SER A 132 -2.81 16.62 3.46
C SER A 132 -3.87 17.64 2.99
N GLY A 133 -4.92 17.91 3.78
CA GLY A 133 -6.12 18.58 3.28
C GLY A 133 -6.95 19.34 4.33
N ALA A 134 -6.35 20.33 4.98
CA ALA A 134 -7.10 21.54 5.38
C ALA A 134 -7.16 22.48 4.17
N ASN A 135 -7.92 22.08 3.14
CA ASN A 135 -8.61 22.93 2.17
C ASN A 135 -9.32 22.06 1.12
N SER A 136 -10.58 22.44 0.86
CA SER A 136 -11.54 21.94 -0.15
C SER A 136 -12.57 20.92 0.35
N ASP A 137 -13.77 21.48 0.50
CA ASP A 137 -15.10 20.90 0.33
C ASP A 137 -15.75 20.22 1.54
N SER A 138 -16.15 21.09 2.46
CA SER A 138 -17.27 20.94 3.36
C SER A 138 -18.56 20.66 2.58
N GLU A 139 -19.01 19.42 2.58
CA GLU A 139 -20.38 19.01 2.29
C GLU A 139 -20.88 18.22 3.51
N SER A 140 -22.07 18.58 4.03
CA SER A 140 -22.73 18.14 5.29
C SER A 140 -22.27 18.88 6.57
N VAL A 141 -23.11 19.61 7.32
CA VAL A 141 -24.57 19.63 7.47
C VAL A 141 -25.04 21.02 7.91
N LYS A 142 -26.10 21.54 7.26
CA LYS A 142 -26.90 22.67 7.77
C LYS A 142 -27.58 22.24 9.07
N SER A 143 -27.13 22.76 10.21
CA SER A 143 -27.92 22.83 11.43
C SER A 143 -28.26 24.28 11.74
N PHE A 144 -29.55 24.55 11.55
CA PHE A 144 -30.33 25.69 12.00
C PHE A 144 -29.98 26.10 13.45
N SER A 145 -29.62 27.37 13.67
CA SER A 145 -29.85 28.10 14.93
C SER A 145 -29.65 29.60 14.73
N THR A 146 -30.78 30.29 14.57
CA THR A 146 -31.16 31.59 15.12
C THR A 146 -30.09 32.50 15.75
N ASP A 147 -29.93 33.67 15.13
CA ASP A 147 -30.19 34.99 15.72
C ASP A 147 -29.32 35.42 16.91
N THR A 148 -28.20 36.10 16.64
CA THR A 148 -27.76 37.23 17.48
C THR A 148 -26.88 38.18 16.66
N ASP A 149 -27.41 39.39 16.48
CA ASP A 149 -26.80 40.58 15.91
C ASP A 149 -25.79 41.17 16.91
N GLU A 150 -24.52 41.31 16.52
CA GLU A 150 -23.53 42.20 17.17
C GLU A 150 -22.48 42.57 16.11
N ARG A 151 -22.81 43.59 15.31
CA ARG A 151 -21.83 44.48 14.68
C ARG A 151 -21.03 45.18 15.77
N LEU A 152 -19.71 45.02 15.83
CA LEU A 152 -18.81 46.15 16.09
C LEU A 152 -17.40 45.94 15.51
N LEU A 153 -16.88 47.07 15.01
CA LEU A 153 -15.78 47.27 14.09
C LEU A 153 -14.39 47.32 14.78
N SER A 154 -13.35 47.05 13.98
CA SER A 154 -12.05 47.76 13.88
C SER A 154 -11.18 47.99 15.13
N ILE A 155 -9.87 47.73 15.05
CA ILE A 155 -8.86 48.80 14.84
C ILE A 155 -7.43 48.23 14.74
N ASP A 156 -6.66 48.78 13.80
CA ASP A 156 -5.21 48.61 13.65
C ASP A 156 -4.45 48.96 14.93
N THR A 157 -3.42 48.18 15.27
CA THR A 157 -2.22 48.66 15.98
C THR A 157 -1.04 47.73 15.67
N ILE A 158 -0.31 48.10 14.62
CA ILE A 158 1.09 47.74 14.44
C ILE A 158 1.89 48.73 15.29
N ASP A 159 2.58 48.28 16.35
CA ASP A 159 3.96 48.71 16.62
C ASP A 159 4.71 47.86 17.69
N SER A 160 5.90 47.43 17.30
CA SER A 160 7.16 47.30 18.06
C SER A 160 7.21 46.76 19.51
N SER A 161 7.83 45.59 19.68
CA SER A 161 9.22 45.45 20.22
C SER A 161 9.47 44.11 20.92
N ASN A 162 10.33 43.30 20.32
CA ASN A 162 11.43 42.56 20.96
C ASN A 162 11.13 41.74 22.25
N SER A 163 10.78 40.46 22.08
CA SER A 163 11.20 39.41 22.99
C SER A 163 11.79 38.23 22.19
N ASN A 164 13.07 38.38 21.85
CA ASN A 164 13.92 37.25 21.44
C ASN A 164 14.16 36.34 22.65
N ALA A 165 13.13 35.58 23.03
CA ALA A 165 13.29 34.35 23.77
C ALA A 165 13.29 33.22 22.74
N VAL A 166 14.46 32.95 22.15
CA VAL A 166 14.72 31.71 21.41
C VAL A 166 14.70 30.58 22.43
N VAL A 167 13.49 30.19 22.82
CA VAL A 167 13.23 28.91 23.45
C VAL A 167 13.43 27.90 22.32
N GLY A 168 14.50 27.13 22.40
CA GLY A 168 14.70 25.94 21.58
C GLY A 168 13.66 24.88 21.95
N SER A 169 12.40 25.15 21.63
CA SER A 169 11.35 24.14 21.61
C SER A 169 11.73 23.20 20.46
N LYS A 170 12.30 22.05 20.83
CA LYS A 170 12.32 20.87 19.95
C LYS A 170 10.89 20.73 19.45
N HIS A 171 10.64 21.11 18.21
CA HIS A 171 9.32 20.99 17.61
C HIS A 171 8.90 19.53 17.83
N PRO A 172 7.73 19.26 18.44
CA PRO A 172 7.16 17.92 18.42
C PRO A 172 7.18 17.45 16.97
N LYS A 173 7.55 16.19 16.72
CA LYS A 173 7.59 15.64 15.37
C LYS A 173 6.27 15.99 14.67
N ASP A 174 6.37 16.62 13.50
CA ASP A 174 5.20 16.96 12.68
C ASP A 174 4.38 15.69 12.46
N ASP A 175 3.07 15.75 12.72
CA ASP A 175 2.17 14.61 12.58
C ASP A 175 2.27 14.00 11.18
N SER A 176 2.57 14.81 10.16
CA SER A 176 2.86 14.32 8.80
C SER A 176 4.08 13.39 8.76
N ILE A 177 5.17 13.74 9.44
CA ILE A 177 6.39 12.94 9.54
C ILE A 177 6.12 11.66 10.34
N VAL A 178 5.38 11.77 11.45
CA VAL A 178 5.03 10.60 12.29
C VAL A 178 4.18 9.61 11.50
N ILE A 179 3.19 10.09 10.74
CA ILE A 179 2.34 9.24 9.90
C ILE A 179 3.14 8.56 8.79
N GLU A 180 4.12 9.25 8.19
CA GLU A 180 5.00 8.67 7.18
C GLU A 180 5.94 7.61 7.78
N GLU A 181 6.55 7.88 8.95
CA GLU A 181 7.35 6.90 9.70
C GLU A 181 6.51 5.65 10.05
N LEU A 182 5.27 5.84 10.51
CA LEU A 182 4.33 4.76 10.79
C LEU A 182 3.97 3.96 9.53
N ARG A 183 3.80 4.62 8.37
CA ARG A 183 3.55 3.94 7.10
C ARG A 183 4.72 3.04 6.69
N ILE A 184 5.95 3.55 6.80
CA ILE A 184 7.17 2.80 6.49
C ILE A 184 7.30 1.61 7.44
N LEU A 185 7.14 1.82 8.74
CA LEU A 185 7.25 0.77 9.75
C LEU A 185 6.17 -0.30 9.56
N ASN A 186 4.94 0.10 9.24
CA ASN A 186 3.85 -0.84 8.97
C ASN A 186 4.14 -1.69 7.72
N GLY A 187 4.66 -1.08 6.65
CA GLY A 187 5.14 -1.83 5.48
C GLY A 187 6.27 -2.83 5.80
N GLN A 188 7.20 -2.47 6.70
CA GLN A 188 8.24 -3.40 7.16
C GLN A 188 7.67 -4.55 7.99
N LEU A 189 6.70 -4.27 8.87
CA LEU A 189 6.00 -5.29 9.65
C LEU A 189 5.28 -6.27 8.72
N HIS A 190 4.60 -5.78 7.69
CA HIS A 190 3.95 -6.61 6.69
C HIS A 190 4.95 -7.54 5.97
N ALA A 191 6.11 -7.03 5.59
CA ALA A 191 7.16 -7.84 4.97
C ALA A 191 7.70 -8.94 5.91
N LEU A 192 7.79 -8.66 7.22
CA LEU A 192 8.23 -9.64 8.21
C LEU A 192 7.17 -10.70 8.49
N VAL A 193 5.91 -10.31 8.63
CA VAL A 193 4.76 -11.23 8.75
C VAL A 193 4.70 -12.16 7.54
N TYR A 194 4.86 -11.64 6.33
CA TYR A 194 4.91 -12.46 5.13
C TYR A 194 6.04 -13.50 5.14
N LYS A 195 7.25 -13.09 5.55
CA LYS A 195 8.38 -14.01 5.69
C LYS A 195 8.09 -15.11 6.70
N LEU A 196 7.52 -14.77 7.86
CA LEU A 196 7.16 -15.73 8.89
C LEU A 196 6.10 -16.73 8.42
N VAL A 197 5.04 -16.24 7.75
CA VAL A 197 3.99 -17.09 7.18
C VAL A 197 4.58 -18.04 6.13
N THR A 198 5.43 -17.54 5.23
CA THR A 198 6.08 -18.37 4.20
C THR A 198 6.99 -19.44 4.81
N GLN A 199 7.74 -19.08 5.86
CA GLN A 199 8.58 -20.02 6.60
C GLN A 199 7.76 -21.06 7.36
N LEU A 200 6.65 -20.65 7.97
CA LEU A 200 5.74 -21.56 8.66
C LEU A 200 5.14 -22.57 7.67
N ASP A 201 4.65 -22.11 6.51
CA ASP A 201 4.13 -22.99 5.46
C ASP A 201 5.19 -23.99 4.96
N ALA A 202 6.44 -23.55 4.81
CA ALA A 202 7.55 -24.42 4.41
C ALA A 202 7.85 -25.47 5.48
N SER A 203 7.89 -25.06 6.75
CA SER A 203 8.14 -25.95 7.88
C SER A 203 7.00 -26.95 8.07
N THR A 204 5.75 -26.53 7.93
CA THR A 204 4.58 -27.43 7.98
C THR A 204 4.66 -28.49 6.89
N ARG A 205 5.00 -28.11 5.64
CA ARG A 205 5.19 -29.09 4.56
C ARG A 205 6.33 -30.07 4.85
N GLU A 206 7.44 -29.59 5.40
CA GLU A 206 8.55 -30.46 5.80
C GLU A 206 8.11 -31.46 6.87
N VAL A 207 7.37 -31.01 7.88
CA VAL A 207 6.79 -31.88 8.92
C VAL A 207 5.85 -32.91 8.32
N ASP A 208 5.00 -32.54 7.36
CA ASP A 208 4.09 -33.46 6.69
C ASP A 208 4.84 -34.50 5.86
N MET A 209 5.90 -34.10 5.14
CA MET A 209 6.76 -35.02 4.41
C MET A 209 7.46 -36.01 5.34
N LEU A 210 7.98 -35.54 6.47
CA LEU A 210 8.63 -36.40 7.47
C LEU A 210 7.65 -37.37 8.12
N LYS A 211 6.43 -36.92 8.43
CA LYS A 211 5.36 -37.80 8.95
C LYS A 211 5.00 -38.90 7.95
N GLU A 212 4.91 -38.56 6.67
CA GLU A 212 4.62 -39.55 5.62
C GLU A 212 5.78 -40.54 5.44
N GLN A 213 7.04 -40.09 5.49
CA GLN A 213 8.20 -40.98 5.47
C GLN A 213 8.22 -41.94 6.67
N ILE A 214 7.92 -41.44 7.88
CA ILE A 214 7.82 -42.29 9.08
C ILE A 214 6.74 -43.35 8.88
N ARG A 215 5.55 -42.95 8.38
CA ARG A 215 4.44 -43.88 8.11
C ARG A 215 4.83 -44.99 7.12
N GLN A 216 5.58 -44.65 6.07
CA GLN A 216 6.07 -45.62 5.09
C GLN A 216 7.04 -46.62 5.72
N LEU A 217 8.05 -46.13 6.45
CA LEU A 217 9.04 -46.96 7.14
C LEU A 217 8.40 -47.87 8.20
N GLU A 218 7.43 -47.37 8.95
CA GLU A 218 6.65 -48.17 9.91
C GLU A 218 5.87 -49.30 9.20
N SER A 219 5.25 -49.00 8.05
CA SER A 219 4.51 -49.99 7.27
C SER A 219 5.41 -51.09 6.68
N GLU A 220 6.63 -50.74 6.27
CA GLU A 220 7.64 -51.69 5.76
C GLU A 220 8.18 -52.58 6.88
N LYS A 221 8.43 -52.00 8.06
CA LYS A 221 8.88 -52.74 9.24
C LYS A 221 7.85 -53.78 9.70
N VAL A 222 6.56 -53.45 9.63
CA VAL A 222 5.47 -54.38 9.96
C VAL A 222 5.41 -55.53 8.95
N LYS A 223 5.59 -55.25 7.65
CA LYS A 223 5.61 -56.27 6.60
C LYS A 223 6.83 -57.19 6.65
N GLY A 224 7.99 -56.68 7.08
CA GLY A 224 9.21 -57.49 7.24
C GLY A 224 9.27 -58.34 8.52
N SER A 225 8.30 -58.18 9.43
CA SER A 225 8.23 -58.92 10.70
C SER A 225 7.15 -60.02 10.73
N SER A 226 6.42 -60.23 9.61
CA SER A 226 5.48 -61.33 9.37
C SER A 226 6.10 -62.36 8.43
#